data_AF-A0A7J4I374-F1
#
_entry.id   AF-A0A7J4I374-F1
#
_cell.length_a   1.000
_cell.length_b   1.000
_cell.length_c   1.000
_cell.angle_alpha   90.00
_cell.angle_beta   90.00
_cell.angle_gamma   90.00
#
_symmetry.space_group_name_H-M   'P 1'
#
loop_
_entity.id
_entity.type
_entity.pdbx_description
1 polymer ?
#
loop_
_entity_poly.entity_id
_entity_poly.type
_entity_poly.pdbx_seq_one_letter_code
_entity_poly.pdbx_strand_id
1 'polypeptide(L)'
;MKGLELPINMIVIVAIAVLVLVVVAAFFAGQLSGGINTIGASAAYGSGCNTLRTAYGCDSLQVSNIKIIGYNPYNVPVTAGTQYVGETLLTACQQNFKQSSMDNTACARACGCGI
;
A
#
# COMPACT_ATOMS: atom_id res chain seq x y z
N MET A 1 -56.72 2.71 12.04
CA MET A 1 -55.30 2.72 11.63
C MET A 1 -55.25 1.99 10.31
N LYS A 2 -55.15 2.70 9.18
CA LYS A 2 -55.13 2.07 7.86
C LYS A 2 -53.73 1.52 7.64
N GLY A 3 -53.57 0.21 7.69
CA GLY A 3 -52.33 -0.47 7.34
C GLY A 3 -52.04 -0.17 5.88
N LEU A 4 -50.87 0.39 5.61
CA LEU A 4 -50.35 0.56 4.26
C LEU A 4 -49.95 -0.84 3.79
N GLU A 5 -50.89 -1.51 3.11
CA GLU A 5 -50.65 -2.76 2.39
C GLU A 5 -49.68 -2.43 1.26
N LEU A 6 -48.38 -2.47 1.53
CA LEU A 6 -47.39 -2.30 0.49
C LEU A 6 -47.55 -3.47 -0.47
N PRO A 7 -47.81 -3.22 -1.77
CA PRO A 7 -47.85 -4.28 -2.77
C PRO A 7 -46.56 -5.08 -2.68
N ILE A 8 -46.64 -6.41 -2.74
CA ILE A 8 -45.49 -7.33 -2.61
C ILE A 8 -44.30 -6.90 -3.48
N ASN A 9 -44.57 -6.36 -4.68
CA ASN A 9 -43.55 -5.84 -5.58
C ASN A 9 -42.69 -4.73 -4.96
N MET A 10 -43.26 -3.89 -4.10
CA MET A 10 -42.58 -2.79 -3.43
C MET A 10 -41.60 -3.30 -2.36
N ILE A 11 -41.99 -4.32 -1.59
CA ILE A 11 -41.10 -5.00 -0.62
C ILE A 11 -39.88 -5.62 -1.31
N VAL A 12 -40.09 -6.28 -2.47
CA VAL A 12 -39.00 -6.92 -3.22
C VAL A 12 -38.00 -5.87 -3.73
N ILE A 13 -38.50 -4.75 -4.25
CA ILE A 13 -37.64 -3.65 -4.74
C ILE A 13 -36.80 -3.06 -3.59
N VAL A 14 -37.42 -2.81 -2.44
CA VAL A 14 -36.71 -2.28 -1.26
C VAL A 14 -35.64 -3.25 -0.78
N ALA A 15 -35.93 -4.56 -0.72
CA ALA A 15 -34.96 -5.56 -0.30
C ALA A 15 -33.74 -5.63 -1.24
N ILE A 16 -33.96 -5.59 -2.55
CA ILE A 16 -32.87 -5.58 -3.55
C ILE A 16 -32.06 -4.28 -3.43
N ALA A 17 -32.71 -3.13 -3.30
CA ALA A 17 -32.03 -1.85 -3.18
C ALA A 17 -31.12 -1.79 -1.95
N VAL A 18 -31.59 -2.30 -0.80
CA VAL A 18 -30.78 -2.36 0.43
C VAL A 18 -29.58 -3.30 0.25
N LEU A 19 -29.76 -4.46 -0.37
CA LEU A 19 -28.68 -5.41 -0.60
C LEU A 19 -27.59 -4.81 -1.51
N VAL A 20 -27.98 -4.16 -2.61
CA VAL A 20 -27.06 -3.47 -3.51
C VAL A 20 -26.29 -2.38 -2.75
N LEU A 21 -26.98 -1.59 -1.92
CA LEU A 21 -26.36 -0.53 -1.14
C LEU A 21 -25.32 -1.06 -0.15
N VAL A 22 -25.59 -2.19 0.51
CA VAL A 22 -24.64 -2.84 1.43
C VAL A 22 -23.39 -3.33 0.70
N VAL A 23 -23.55 -3.96 -0.48
CA VAL A 23 -22.40 -4.42 -1.29
C VAL A 23 -21.55 -3.25 -1.77
N VAL A 24 -22.18 -2.18 -2.24
CA VAL A 24 -21.50 -0.95 -2.67
C VAL A 24 -20.77 -0.32 -1.48
N ALA A 25 -21.42 -0.18 -0.33
CA ALA A 25 -20.81 0.36 0.88
C ALA A 25 -19.62 -0.48 1.36
N ALA A 26 -19.70 -1.82 1.30
CA ALA A 26 -18.60 -2.70 1.66
C ALA A 26 -17.40 -2.55 0.71
N PHE A 27 -17.66 -2.37 -0.60
CA PHE A 27 -16.62 -2.14 -1.60
C PHE A 27 -15.88 -0.82 -1.35
N PHE A 28 -16.61 0.24 -1.01
CA PHE A 28 -16.00 1.53 -0.66
C PHE A 28 -15.35 1.52 0.74
N ALA A 29 -15.90 0.80 1.71
CA ALA A 29 -15.31 0.65 3.04
C ALA A 29 -13.95 -0.09 3.01
N GLY A 30 -13.81 -1.09 2.12
CA GLY A 30 -12.54 -1.76 1.88
C GLY A 30 -11.47 -0.85 1.26
N GLN A 31 -11.89 0.15 0.48
CA GLN A 31 -10.98 1.08 -0.20
C GLN A 31 -10.58 2.30 0.65
N LEU A 32 -11.37 2.69 1.66
CA LEU A 32 -11.05 3.78 2.59
C LEU A 32 -10.15 3.37 3.78
N SER A 33 -9.90 2.08 3.98
CA SER A 33 -9.01 1.59 5.07
C SER A 33 -7.51 1.63 4.73
N GLY A 34 -7.13 2.02 3.51
CA GLY A 34 -5.73 2.22 3.13
C GLY A 34 -5.38 3.69 3.17
N GLY A 35 -4.53 4.10 4.11
CA GLY A 35 -4.13 5.50 4.31
C GLY A 35 -3.69 6.20 3.01
N ILE A 36 -4.19 7.42 2.81
CA ILE A 36 -4.08 8.24 1.60
C ILE A 36 -2.63 8.68 1.25
N ASN A 37 -1.61 8.25 2.01
CA ASN A 37 -0.22 8.70 1.80
C ASN A 37 0.82 7.58 1.81
N THR A 38 0.43 6.32 1.63
CA THR A 38 1.38 5.21 1.66
C THR A 38 1.70 4.78 0.23
N ILE A 39 2.91 5.09 -0.23
CA ILE A 39 3.42 4.56 -1.50
C ILE A 39 3.43 3.04 -1.41
N GLY A 40 2.83 2.33 -2.37
CA GLY A 40 2.85 0.86 -2.38
C GLY A 40 4.29 0.33 -2.47
N ALA A 41 4.55 -0.84 -1.88
CA ALA A 41 5.89 -1.43 -1.79
C ALA A 41 6.61 -1.50 -3.15
N SER A 42 5.87 -1.76 -4.24
CA SER A 42 6.41 -1.86 -5.59
C SER A 42 6.86 -0.50 -6.17
N ALA A 43 6.07 0.56 -5.92
CA ALA A 43 6.45 1.93 -6.31
C ALA A 43 7.59 2.47 -5.44
N ALA A 44 7.58 2.17 -4.14
CA ALA A 44 8.66 2.51 -3.22
C ALA A 44 9.98 1.84 -3.65
N TYR A 45 9.91 0.53 -3.97
CA TYR A 45 11.02 -0.23 -4.52
C TYR A 45 11.55 0.39 -5.82
N GLY A 46 10.69 0.68 -6.80
CA GLY A 46 11.10 1.29 -8.07
C GLY A 46 11.78 2.64 -7.88
N SER A 47 11.21 3.51 -7.03
CA SER A 47 11.80 4.83 -6.73
C SER A 47 13.16 4.70 -6.05
N GLY A 48 13.27 3.86 -5.01
CA GLY A 48 14.53 3.69 -4.29
C GLY A 48 15.61 3.00 -5.13
N CYS A 49 15.25 2.05 -6.00
CA CYS A 49 16.19 1.48 -6.98
C CYS A 49 16.70 2.53 -7.97
N ASN A 50 15.84 3.44 -8.42
CA ASN A 50 16.27 4.54 -9.28
C ASN A 50 17.26 5.46 -8.54
N THR A 51 16.98 5.83 -7.28
CA THR A 51 17.91 6.60 -6.44
C THR A 51 19.23 5.88 -6.22
N LEU A 52 19.21 4.57 -5.95
CA LEU A 52 20.41 3.75 -5.78
C LEU A 52 21.30 3.81 -7.03
N ARG A 53 20.70 3.72 -8.22
CA ARG A 53 21.41 3.75 -9.50
C ARG A 53 21.93 5.14 -9.86
N THR A 54 21.10 6.16 -9.67
CA THR A 54 21.38 7.52 -10.17
C THR A 54 22.22 8.34 -9.19
N ALA A 55 21.96 8.25 -7.89
CA ALA A 55 22.64 9.04 -6.88
C ALA A 55 23.83 8.31 -6.24
N TYR A 56 23.75 6.98 -6.11
CA TYR A 56 24.75 6.17 -5.40
C TYR A 56 25.51 5.18 -6.29
N GLY A 57 25.29 5.22 -7.61
CA GLY A 57 26.05 4.41 -8.56
C GLY A 57 26.01 2.91 -8.28
N CYS A 58 24.89 2.39 -7.77
CA CYS A 58 24.73 0.98 -7.39
C CYS A 58 25.55 0.50 -6.17
N ASP A 59 25.95 1.40 -5.27
CA ASP A 59 26.58 1.01 -3.99
C ASP A 59 25.57 0.27 -3.08
N SER A 60 25.74 -1.05 -2.97
CA SER A 60 24.89 -1.91 -2.14
C SER A 60 24.85 -1.51 -0.66
N LEU A 61 25.89 -0.84 -0.13
CA LEU A 61 25.92 -0.41 1.27
C LEU A 61 24.90 0.70 1.55
N GLN A 62 24.47 1.44 0.52
CA GLN A 62 23.53 2.54 0.65
C GLN A 62 22.06 2.08 0.63
N VAL A 63 21.78 0.82 0.31
CA VAL A 63 20.41 0.28 0.25
C VAL A 63 19.65 0.44 1.56
N SER A 64 20.33 0.27 2.70
CA SER A 64 19.73 0.50 4.03
C SER A 64 19.62 1.99 4.40
N ASN A 65 20.37 2.86 3.73
CA ASN A 65 20.42 4.30 4.01
C ASN A 65 19.46 5.12 3.13
N ILE A 66 19.08 4.60 1.97
CA ILE A 66 18.13 5.24 1.06
C ILE A 66 16.75 5.23 1.71
N LYS A 67 16.26 6.42 2.08
CA LYS A 67 14.92 6.64 2.64
C LYS A 67 13.95 7.07 1.53
N ILE A 68 12.78 6.45 1.51
CA ILE A 68 11.71 6.68 0.55
C ILE A 68 10.58 7.40 1.28
N ILE A 69 10.48 8.71 1.08
CA ILE A 69 9.48 9.54 1.77
C ILE A 69 8.07 9.12 1.35
N GLY A 70 7.20 8.86 2.34
CA GLY A 70 5.83 8.40 2.12
C GLY A 70 5.69 6.87 2.06
N TYR A 71 6.76 6.11 2.29
CA TYR A 71 6.67 4.66 2.32
C TYR A 71 6.34 4.15 3.74
N ASN A 72 5.15 3.60 3.95
CA ASN A 72 4.72 3.09 5.24
C ASN A 72 4.55 1.56 5.20
N PRO A 73 5.62 0.76 5.35
CA PRO A 73 5.55 -0.69 5.26
C PRO A 73 4.67 -1.32 6.36
N TYR A 74 4.55 -0.68 7.52
CA TYR A 74 3.86 -1.22 8.68
C TYR A 74 2.47 -0.65 8.89
N ASN A 75 1.99 0.19 7.97
CA ASN A 75 0.72 0.92 8.06
C ASN A 75 0.54 1.63 9.42
N VAL A 76 1.64 2.13 9.99
CA VAL A 76 1.63 2.82 11.28
C VAL A 76 1.25 4.28 11.08
N PRO A 77 0.31 4.83 11.87
CA PRO A 77 0.00 6.24 11.81
C PRO A 77 1.21 7.04 12.31
N VAL A 78 1.65 8.02 11.54
CA VAL A 78 2.67 8.98 11.98
C VAL A 78 2.16 10.39 11.73
N THR A 79 2.68 11.35 12.49
CA THR A 79 2.36 12.76 12.31
C THR A 79 2.92 13.25 10.97
N ALA A 80 2.18 14.10 10.26
CA ALA A 80 2.66 14.68 9.00
C ALA A 80 4.05 15.31 9.19
N GLY A 81 5.03 14.87 8.39
CA GLY A 81 6.41 15.37 8.46
C GLY A 81 7.39 14.51 9.26
N THR A 82 6.96 13.43 9.91
CA THR A 82 7.87 12.44 10.51
C THR A 82 8.06 11.23 9.60
N GLN A 83 9.29 10.69 9.61
CA GLN A 83 9.65 9.50 8.83
C GLN A 83 8.93 8.26 9.36
N TYR A 84 8.40 7.41 8.47
CA TYR A 84 7.84 6.12 8.91
C TYR A 84 8.97 5.15 9.25
N VAL A 85 8.71 4.31 10.26
CA VAL A 85 9.64 3.23 10.61
C VAL A 85 9.75 2.28 9.44
N GLY A 86 10.97 2.00 8.97
CA GLY A 86 11.19 1.12 7.82
C GLY A 86 11.00 1.79 6.45
N GLU A 87 11.04 3.13 6.35
CA GLU A 87 11.06 3.88 5.07
C GLU A 87 12.27 3.57 4.16
N THR A 88 13.00 2.49 4.37
CA THR A 88 14.24 2.20 3.65
C THR A 88 14.00 1.41 2.38
N LEU A 89 14.90 1.56 1.41
CA LEU A 89 14.90 0.72 0.20
C LEU A 89 15.02 -0.77 0.56
N LEU A 90 15.82 -1.13 1.57
CA LEU A 90 15.91 -2.53 2.05
C LEU A 90 14.52 -3.08 2.42
N THR A 91 13.76 -2.36 3.24
CA THR A 91 12.43 -2.79 3.66
C THR A 91 11.47 -2.85 2.48
N ALA A 92 11.51 -1.88 1.56
CA ALA A 92 10.71 -1.90 0.33
C ALA A 92 11.02 -3.13 -0.53
N CYS A 93 12.29 -3.49 -0.64
CA CYS A 93 12.79 -4.69 -1.29
C CYS A 93 12.22 -5.96 -0.63
N GLN A 94 12.38 -6.11 0.69
CA GLN A 94 11.89 -7.27 1.43
C GLN A 94 10.37 -7.44 1.30
N GLN A 95 9.62 -6.34 1.30
CA GLN A 95 8.17 -6.36 1.13
C GLN A 95 7.74 -6.65 -0.32
N ASN A 96 8.45 -6.12 -1.31
CA ASN A 96 8.16 -6.37 -2.72
C ASN A 96 8.40 -7.84 -3.11
N PHE A 97 9.44 -8.46 -2.55
CA PHE A 97 9.79 -9.87 -2.80
C PHE A 97 9.24 -10.85 -1.76
N LYS A 98 8.54 -10.36 -0.72
CA LYS A 98 8.07 -11.16 0.42
C LYS A 98 9.17 -11.99 1.10
N GLN A 99 10.39 -11.45 1.14
CA GLN A 99 11.58 -12.13 1.65
C GLN A 99 12.28 -11.25 2.69
N SER A 100 11.96 -11.48 3.97
CA SER A 100 12.49 -10.70 5.09
C SER A 100 14.00 -10.87 5.32
N SER A 101 14.59 -11.93 4.79
CA SER A 101 16.02 -12.23 4.88
C SER A 101 16.83 -11.66 3.72
N MET A 102 16.25 -10.77 2.90
CA MET A 102 16.95 -10.23 1.75
C MET A 102 18.01 -9.22 2.20
N ASP A 103 19.26 -9.51 1.83
CA ASP A 103 20.43 -8.67 2.09
C ASP A 103 20.51 -7.45 1.14
N ASN A 104 21.30 -6.46 1.55
CA ASN A 104 21.60 -5.25 0.79
C ASN A 104 22.08 -5.55 -0.65
N THR A 105 22.99 -6.52 -0.78
CA THR A 105 23.56 -6.97 -2.05
C THR A 105 22.50 -7.64 -2.94
N ALA A 106 21.62 -8.45 -2.35
CA ALA A 106 20.54 -9.11 -3.08
C ALA A 106 19.50 -8.08 -3.59
N CYS A 107 19.16 -7.09 -2.75
CA CYS A 107 18.30 -5.99 -3.14
C CYS A 107 18.90 -5.13 -4.28
N ALA A 108 20.20 -4.81 -4.20
CA ALA A 108 20.89 -4.08 -5.26
C ALA A 108 20.87 -4.85 -6.59
N ARG A 109 21.10 -6.17 -6.57
CA ARG A 109 20.96 -7.03 -7.76
C ARG A 109 19.55 -7.02 -8.31
N ALA A 110 18.54 -7.12 -7.44
CA ALA A 110 17.14 -7.03 -7.85
C ALA A 110 16.83 -5.67 -8.53
N CYS A 111 17.45 -4.58 -8.06
CA CYS A 111 17.38 -3.25 -8.68
C CYS A 111 18.07 -3.15 -10.05
N GLY A 112 18.71 -4.24 -10.53
CA GLY A 112 19.44 -4.28 -11.80
C GLY A 112 20.88 -3.75 -11.70
N CYS A 113 21.45 -3.69 -10.51
CA CYS A 113 22.86 -3.39 -10.33
C CYS A 113 23.72 -4.62 -10.64
N GLY A 114 24.69 -4.47 -11.53
CA GLY A 114 25.64 -5.53 -11.91
C GLY A 114 26.77 -5.67 -10.88
N ILE A 115 26.43 -6.09 -9.67
CA ILE A 115 27.33 -6.25 -8.51
C ILE A 115 27.50 -7.70 -8.08
#